data_AF-K1RQN0-F1
#
_entry.id   AF-K1RQN0-F1
#
_cell.length_a   1.000
_cell.length_b   1.000
_cell.length_c   1.000
_cell.angle_alpha   90.00
_cell.angle_beta   90.00
_cell.angle_gamma   90.00
#
_symmetry.space_group_name_H-M   'P 1'
#
loop_
_entity.id
_entity.type
_entity.pdbx_description
1 polymer ?
#
loop_
_entity_poly.entity_id
_entity_poly.type
_entity_poly.pdbx_seq_one_letter_code
_entity_poly.pdbx_strand_id
1 'polypeptide(L)'
;MNTSKIYEILGIPFGFVISLFYAMTDNYLLSIVCLMIIVKLCLLPSSVKQQKAQAKQARLQPKLRRIQKKYEGNQQKIQEETQNLYSREGFSAMGGGCMPM
;
A
#
# COMPACT_ATOMS: atom_id res chain seq x y z
N MET A 1 10.13 3.04 26.53
CA MET A 1 9.21 2.08 25.90
C MET A 1 9.96 0.77 25.76
N ASN A 2 9.62 -0.20 26.61
CA ASN A 2 10.51 -1.30 26.95
C ASN A 2 10.65 -2.30 25.81
N THR A 3 11.88 -2.48 25.36
CA THR A 3 12.36 -3.49 24.43
C THR A 3 11.78 -4.89 24.71
N SER A 4 11.61 -5.26 25.98
CA SER A 4 11.04 -6.56 26.40
C SER A 4 9.58 -6.78 25.98
N LYS A 5 8.74 -5.74 26.00
CA LYS A 5 7.33 -5.87 25.57
C LYS A 5 7.20 -6.08 24.07
N ILE A 6 8.11 -5.49 23.29
CA ILE A 6 8.15 -5.68 21.83
C ILE A 6 8.49 -7.15 21.52
N TYR A 7 9.43 -7.75 22.25
CA TYR A 7 9.77 -9.16 22.09
C TYR A 7 8.65 -10.11 22.54
N GLU A 8 7.89 -9.81 23.59
CA GLU A 8 6.74 -10.65 23.96
C GLU A 8 5.58 -10.52 22.96
N ILE A 9 5.23 -9.30 22.56
CA ILE A 9 4.09 -9.07 21.66
C ILE A 9 4.38 -9.54 20.23
N LEU A 10 5.62 -9.41 19.77
CA LEU A 10 6.04 -9.83 18.43
C LEU A 10 6.49 -11.30 18.44
N GLY A 11 7.18 -11.75 19.48
CA GLY A 11 7.81 -13.06 19.54
C GLY A 11 6.83 -14.21 19.76
N ILE A 12 5.76 -14.02 20.55
CA ILE A 12 4.74 -15.06 20.80
C ILE A 12 4.00 -15.46 19.50
N PRO A 13 3.42 -14.53 18.71
CA PRO A 13 2.74 -14.90 17.47
C PRO A 13 3.73 -15.38 16.39
N PHE A 14 4.92 -14.78 16.32
CA PHE A 14 5.92 -15.15 15.31
C PHE A 14 6.51 -16.54 15.57
N GLY A 15 6.77 -16.88 16.84
CA GLY A 15 7.20 -18.21 17.27
C GLY A 15 6.14 -19.29 17.01
N PHE A 16 4.85 -18.99 17.23
CA PHE A 16 3.76 -19.93 16.92
C PHE A 16 3.65 -20.20 15.42
N VAL A 17 3.76 -19.16 14.58
CA VAL A 17 3.72 -19.29 13.12
C VAL A 17 4.89 -20.15 12.62
N ILE A 18 6.11 -19.89 13.11
CA ILE A 18 7.30 -20.67 12.71
C ILE A 18 7.18 -22.12 13.17
N SER A 19 6.71 -22.36 14.39
CA SER A 19 6.55 -23.73 14.93
C SER A 19 5.50 -24.54 14.15
N LEU A 20 4.36 -23.93 13.82
CA LEU A 20 3.29 -24.58 13.05
C LEU A 20 3.74 -24.95 11.63
N PHE A 21 4.55 -24.07 11.01
CA PHE A 21 5.15 -24.29 9.70
C PHE A 21 6.28 -25.33 9.75
N TYR A 22 7.05 -25.38 10.84
CA TYR A 22 8.12 -26.35 11.05
C TYR A 22 7.58 -27.77 11.27
N ALA A 23 6.52 -27.91 12.07
CA ALA A 23 5.89 -29.19 12.40
C ALA A 23 5.32 -29.95 11.19
N MET A 24 4.97 -29.25 10.10
CA MET A 24 4.43 -29.85 8.88
C MET A 24 5.50 -30.31 7.88
N THR A 25 6.74 -29.80 7.97
CA THR A 25 7.69 -29.88 6.85
C THR A 25 9.02 -30.57 7.20
N ASP A 26 9.36 -30.71 8.48
CA ASP A 26 10.64 -31.28 8.99
C ASP A 26 11.92 -30.63 8.42
N ASN A 27 11.77 -29.62 7.57
CA ASN A 27 12.83 -28.94 6.82
C ASN A 27 12.58 -27.43 6.89
N TYR A 28 13.47 -26.74 7.59
CA TYR A 28 13.38 -25.30 7.84
C TYR A 28 13.29 -24.47 6.54
N LEU A 29 14.11 -24.80 5.55
CA LEU A 29 14.15 -24.09 4.26
C LEU A 29 12.85 -24.26 3.47
N LEU A 30 12.34 -25.48 3.39
CA LEU A 30 11.14 -25.80 2.61
C LEU A 30 9.91 -25.10 3.21
N SER A 31 9.88 -25.01 4.54
CA SER A 31 8.85 -24.31 5.30
C SER A 31 8.81 -22.81 5.01
N ILE A 32 9.99 -22.15 4.97
CA ILE A 32 10.11 -20.72 4.63
C ILE A 32 9.71 -20.47 3.16
N VAL A 33 10.14 -21.32 2.24
CA VAL A 33 9.79 -21.19 0.82
C VAL A 33 8.28 -21.35 0.62
N CYS A 34 7.65 -22.34 1.25
CA CYS A 34 6.19 -22.50 1.24
C CYS A 34 5.47 -21.26 1.79
N LEU A 35 5.93 -20.72 2.93
CA LEU A 35 5.35 -19.51 3.50
C LEU A 35 5.46 -18.32 2.53
N MET A 36 6.61 -18.11 1.88
CA MET A 36 6.76 -17.07 0.86
C MET A 36 5.80 -17.24 -0.32
N ILE A 37 5.59 -18.48 -0.80
CA ILE A 37 4.66 -18.76 -1.91
C ILE A 37 3.21 -18.48 -1.49
N ILE A 38 2.80 -18.91 -0.30
CA ILE A 38 1.46 -18.67 0.25
C ILE A 38 1.21 -17.17 0.45
N VAL A 39 2.18 -16.47 1.04
CA VAL A 39 2.12 -15.01 1.23
C VAL A 39 2.03 -14.33 -0.13
N LYS A 40 2.87 -14.70 -1.11
CA LYS A 40 2.77 -14.16 -2.46
C LYS A 40 1.41 -14.42 -3.10
N LEU A 41 0.88 -15.64 -3.04
CA LEU A 41 -0.44 -15.98 -3.56
C LEU A 41 -1.55 -15.16 -2.91
N CYS A 42 -1.45 -14.91 -1.60
CA CYS A 42 -2.41 -14.09 -0.86
C CYS A 42 -2.25 -12.59 -1.15
N LEU A 43 -1.02 -12.12 -1.39
CA LEU A 43 -0.72 -10.74 -1.73
C LEU A 43 -1.02 -10.41 -3.20
N LEU A 44 -0.91 -11.36 -4.14
CA LEU A 44 -1.21 -11.13 -5.56
C LEU A 44 -2.57 -10.45 -5.80
N PRO A 45 -3.71 -10.91 -5.24
CA PRO A 45 -4.99 -10.22 -5.42
C PRO A 45 -5.01 -8.83 -4.77
N SER A 46 -4.26 -8.64 -3.68
CA SER A 46 -4.08 -7.33 -3.04
C SER A 46 -3.26 -6.37 -3.91
N SER A 47 -2.15 -6.86 -4.46
CA SER A 47 -1.27 -6.12 -5.36
C SER A 47 -1.98 -5.71 -6.65
N VAL A 48 -2.86 -6.55 -7.21
CA VAL A 48 -3.68 -6.18 -8.38
C VAL A 48 -4.62 -5.02 -8.08
N LYS A 49 -5.25 -5.02 -6.89
CA LYS A 49 -6.09 -3.89 -6.45
C LYS A 49 -5.27 -2.61 -6.30
N GLN A 50 -4.07 -2.71 -5.73
CA GLN A 50 -3.13 -1.58 -5.61
C GLN A 50 -2.68 -1.05 -6.97
N GLN A 51 -2.31 -1.91 -7.91
CA GLN A 51 -1.88 -1.53 -9.26
C GLN A 51 -3.00 -0.82 -10.04
N LYS A 52 -4.25 -1.30 -9.93
CA LYS A 52 -5.40 -0.64 -10.57
C LYS A 52 -5.61 0.78 -10.04
N ALA A 53 -5.36 1.01 -8.76
CA ALA A 53 -5.47 2.34 -8.16
C ALA A 53 -4.33 3.26 -8.63
N GLN A 54 -3.09 2.75 -8.69
CA GLN A 54 -1.94 3.48 -9.22
C GLN A 54 -2.10 3.86 -10.71
N ALA A 55 -2.64 2.95 -11.53
CA ALA A 55 -2.89 3.22 -12.95
C ALA A 55 -3.91 4.35 -13.18
N LYS A 56 -4.94 4.45 -12.32
CA LYS A 56 -5.90 5.55 -12.36
C LYS A 56 -5.26 6.89 -11.96
N GLN A 57 -4.40 6.88 -10.96
CA GLN A 57 -3.64 8.07 -10.54
C GLN A 57 -2.67 8.56 -11.63
N ALA A 58 -2.02 7.65 -12.35
CA ALA A 58 -1.17 7.99 -13.50
C ALA A 58 -1.94 8.75 -14.60
N ARG A 59 -3.24 8.45 -14.79
CA ARG A 59 -4.11 9.18 -15.74
C ARG A 59 -4.51 10.57 -15.25
N LEU A 60 -4.52 10.80 -13.93
CA LEU A 60 -4.85 12.10 -13.32
C LEU A 60 -3.64 13.06 -13.34
N GLN A 61 -2.41 12.55 -13.27
CA GLN A 61 -1.17 13.36 -13.33
C GLN A 61 -1.12 14.38 -14.48
N PRO A 62 -1.43 14.05 -15.75
CA PRO A 62 -1.39 15.03 -16.83
C PRO A 62 -2.43 16.15 -16.66
N LYS A 63 -3.61 15.84 -16.11
CA LYS A 63 -4.66 16.85 -15.84
C LYS A 63 -4.25 17.78 -14.71
N LEU A 64 -3.63 17.24 -13.66
CA LEU A 64 -3.03 18.01 -12.57
C LEU A 64 -1.95 18.96 -13.07
N ARG A 65 -1.05 18.51 -13.96
CA ARG A 65 -0.04 19.38 -14.57
C ARG A 65 -0.64 20.52 -15.40
N ARG A 66 -1.78 20.30 -16.07
CA ARG A 66 -2.48 21.38 -16.80
C ARG A 66 -3.07 22.43 -15.86
N ILE A 67 -3.66 22.01 -14.73
CA ILE A 67 -4.16 22.93 -13.70
C ILE A 67 -3.00 23.74 -13.11
N GLN A 68 -1.90 23.07 -12.76
CA GLN A 68 -0.70 23.74 -12.24
C GLN A 68 -0.18 24.79 -13.21
N LYS A 69 -0.04 24.46 -14.50
CA LYS A 69 0.39 25.39 -15.57
C LYS A 69 -0.59 26.55 -15.79
N LYS A 70 -1.89 26.28 -15.75
CA LYS A 70 -2.94 27.29 -16.02
C LYS A 70 -3.05 28.32 -14.90
N TYR A 71 -2.73 27.93 -13.67
CA TYR A 71 -2.82 28.79 -12.49
C TYR A 71 -1.44 29.02 -11.83
N GLU A 72 -0.37 29.02 -12.64
CA GLU A 72 0.99 29.34 -12.18
C GLU A 72 0.98 30.69 -11.43
N GLY A 73 1.45 30.69 -10.19
CA GLY A 73 1.45 31.85 -9.30
C GLY A 73 0.27 31.97 -8.34
N ASN A 74 -0.78 31.15 -8.47
CA ASN A 74 -1.94 31.20 -7.57
C ASN A 74 -2.25 29.84 -6.92
N GLN A 75 -1.52 29.54 -5.84
CA GLN A 75 -1.61 28.24 -5.15
C GLN A 75 -2.99 27.94 -4.59
N GLN A 76 -3.77 28.94 -4.18
CA GLN A 76 -5.14 28.75 -3.69
C GLN A 76 -6.05 28.18 -4.79
N LYS A 77 -6.01 28.77 -5.99
CA LYS A 77 -6.78 28.27 -7.15
C LYS A 77 -6.32 26.89 -7.61
N ILE A 78 -5.02 26.59 -7.53
CA ILE A 78 -4.49 25.26 -7.85
C ILE A 78 -5.10 24.21 -6.91
N GLN A 79 -5.16 24.47 -5.60
CA GLN A 79 -5.70 23.52 -4.62
C GLN A 79 -7.21 23.29 -4.82
N GLU A 80 -7.97 24.37 -5.06
CA GLU A 80 -9.41 24.32 -5.28
C GLU A 80 -9.77 23.52 -6.55
N GLU A 81 -9.13 23.83 -7.68
CA GLU A 81 -9.35 23.13 -8.95
C GLU A 81 -8.87 21.67 -8.91
N THR A 82 -7.79 21.39 -8.16
CA THR A 82 -7.30 20.03 -7.94
C THR A 82 -8.32 19.18 -7.16
N GLN A 83 -8.91 19.73 -6.10
CA GLN A 83 -9.97 19.04 -5.36
C GLN A 83 -11.23 18.84 -6.21
N ASN A 84 -11.64 19.85 -6.98
CA ASN A 84 -12.79 19.74 -7.88
C ASN A 84 -12.57 18.68 -8.96
N LEU A 85 -11.36 18.60 -9.53
CA LEU A 85 -10.98 17.56 -10.49
C LEU A 85 -11.07 16.14 -9.88
N TYR A 86 -10.58 15.95 -8.65
CA TYR A 86 -10.66 14.67 -7.96
C TYR A 86 -12.09 14.24 -7.69
N SER A 87 -12.95 15.17 -7.26
CA SER A 87 -14.38 14.94 -7.04
C SER A 87 -15.11 14.57 -8.33
N ARG A 88 -14.80 15.23 -9.45
CA ARG A 88 -15.42 14.96 -10.77
C ARG A 88 -15.02 13.62 -11.37
N GLU A 89 -13.78 13.17 -11.18
CA GLU A 89 -13.29 11.89 -11.69
C GLU A 89 -13.66 10.71 -10.77
N GLY A 90 -14.39 10.96 -9.67
CA GLY A 90 -14.77 9.93 -8.70
C GLY A 90 -13.56 9.29 -8.02
N PHE A 91 -12.45 10.01 -7.91
CA PHE A 91 -11.21 9.53 -7.33
C PHE A 91 -10.98 10.23 -5.99
N SER A 92 -11.32 9.59 -4.88
CA SER A 92 -10.89 10.07 -3.57
C SER A 92 -9.38 9.90 -3.48
N ALA A 93 -8.65 10.99 -3.21
CA ALA A 93 -7.21 10.99 -2.95
C ALA A 93 -6.77 9.95 -1.87
N MET A 94 -7.73 9.47 -1.07
CA MET A 94 -7.56 8.45 -0.04
C MET A 94 -7.53 6.99 -0.55
N GLY A 95 -7.93 6.73 -1.80
CA GLY A 95 -8.19 5.37 -2.29
C GLY A 95 -7.04 4.67 -3.01
N GLY A 96 -5.94 5.34 -3.34
CA GLY A 96 -5.07 4.82 -4.41
C GLY A 96 -3.57 5.05 -4.37
N GLY A 97 -2.99 5.56 -3.28
CA GLY A 97 -1.53 5.65 -3.18
C GLY A 97 -0.99 7.04 -3.51
N CYS A 98 -1.43 8.01 -2.72
CA CYS A 98 -0.63 9.15 -2.30
C CYS A 98 -1.47 9.76 -1.18
N MET A 99 -1.37 9.16 0.01
CA MET A 99 -1.51 9.98 1.20
C MET A 99 -0.27 10.87 1.14
N PRO A 100 -0.39 12.17 0.82
CA PRO A 100 0.76 13.06 0.91
C PRO A 100 1.21 13.00 2.37
N MET A 101 2.38 12.41 2.61
CA MET A 101 3.13 12.62 3.85
C MET A 101 3.77 14.00 3.75
#